data_AF-G8TPV1-F1
#
_entry.id   AF-G8TPV1-F1
#
_cell.length_a   1.000
_cell.length_b   1.000
_cell.length_c   1.000
_cell.angle_alpha   90.00
_cell.angle_beta   90.00
_cell.angle_gamma   90.00
#
_symmetry.space_group_name_H-M   'P 1'
#
loop_
_entity.id
_entity.type
_entity.pdbx_description
1 polymer ?
#
loop_
_entity_poly.entity_id
_entity_poly.type
_entity_poly.pdbx_seq_one_letter_code
_entity_poly.pdbx_strand_id
1 'polypeptide(L)'
;MKPYQVLPLFVSVLFACNRSDNKKSPMAIQAPPTIAALSNNIPGAESFDSFNTKFHTDSSFQLSRIPFPIDGQCVNDVENTHWSKKNWEFLKTPVALDTDTTECRHSLVMNDSMVTEKFWIDQSGFKVERRFKLKSGKWFLVYYDDINM
;
A
#
# COMPACT_ATOMS: atom_id res chain seq x y z
N MET A 1 -33.68 -72.50 39.44
CA MET A 1 -33.32 -73.12 38.13
C MET A 1 -32.69 -72.03 37.27
N LYS A 2 -31.56 -72.36 36.62
CA LYS A 2 -30.66 -71.51 35.80
C LYS A 2 -31.34 -71.03 34.47
N PRO A 3 -30.64 -70.35 33.53
CA PRO A 3 -29.93 -69.05 33.59
C PRO A 3 -30.21 -68.20 32.30
N TYR A 4 -29.62 -67.00 32.18
CA TYR A 4 -28.78 -66.55 31.04
C TYR A 4 -28.69 -65.02 30.92
N GLN A 5 -27.46 -64.60 30.58
CA GLN A 5 -26.99 -63.26 30.22
C GLN A 5 -27.73 -62.69 29.01
N VAL A 6 -27.91 -61.35 28.97
CA VAL A 6 -27.41 -60.51 27.86
C VAL A 6 -27.14 -59.11 28.41
N LEU A 7 -25.92 -58.62 28.22
CA LEU A 7 -25.56 -57.20 28.37
C LEU A 7 -25.74 -56.53 27.00
N PRO A 8 -26.26 -55.30 26.92
CA PRO A 8 -25.59 -54.35 26.05
C PRO A 8 -25.37 -52.98 26.69
N LEU A 9 -24.22 -52.42 26.36
CA LEU A 9 -23.77 -51.04 26.54
C LEU A 9 -24.89 -50.03 26.25
N PHE A 10 -25.11 -49.10 27.19
CA PHE A 10 -25.62 -47.78 26.85
C PHE A 10 -24.59 -46.73 27.30
N VAL A 11 -24.12 -46.01 26.28
CA VAL A 11 -23.12 -44.95 26.33
C VAL A 11 -23.73 -43.73 27.02
N SER A 12 -23.17 -43.35 28.17
CA SER A 12 -23.51 -42.12 28.88
C SER A 12 -22.90 -40.91 28.18
N VAL A 13 -23.73 -40.11 27.48
CA VAL A 13 -23.34 -38.79 27.00
C VAL A 13 -23.41 -37.82 28.19
N LEU A 14 -22.27 -37.57 28.83
CA LEU A 14 -22.12 -36.46 29.76
C LEU A 14 -21.75 -35.21 28.95
N PHE A 15 -22.75 -34.35 28.71
CA PHE A 15 -22.52 -32.95 28.35
C PHE A 15 -21.93 -32.22 29.56
N ALA A 16 -20.60 -32.20 29.67
CA ALA A 16 -19.88 -31.30 30.55
C ALA A 16 -19.51 -30.04 29.76
N CYS A 17 -20.20 -28.94 30.04
CA CYS A 17 -19.81 -27.60 29.61
C CYS A 17 -18.48 -27.22 30.27
N ASN A 18 -17.37 -27.30 29.54
CA ASN A 18 -16.15 -26.61 29.93
C ASN A 18 -16.23 -25.16 29.47
N ARG A 19 -16.53 -24.27 30.42
CA ARG A 19 -16.41 -22.83 30.27
C ARG A 19 -14.90 -22.50 30.29
N SER A 20 -14.30 -22.43 29.11
CA SER A 20 -12.95 -21.87 28.97
C SER A 20 -13.08 -20.35 28.93
N ASP A 21 -12.75 -19.70 30.06
CA ASP A 21 -12.50 -18.26 30.10
C ASP A 21 -11.23 -17.98 29.30
N ASN A 22 -11.41 -17.78 27.99
CA ASN A 22 -10.39 -17.16 27.15
C ASN A 22 -10.27 -15.69 27.58
N LYS A 23 -9.29 -15.42 28.46
CA LYS A 23 -8.78 -14.07 28.70
C LYS A 23 -8.32 -13.52 27.36
N LYS A 24 -9.16 -12.72 26.70
CA LYS A 24 -8.69 -11.78 25.67
C LYS A 24 -7.71 -10.87 26.38
N SER A 25 -6.43 -11.03 26.04
CA SER A 25 -5.44 -9.98 26.26
C SER A 25 -5.98 -8.67 25.70
N PRO A 26 -5.71 -7.52 26.33
CA PRO A 26 -6.13 -6.23 25.78
C PRO A 26 -5.54 -6.13 24.37
N MET A 27 -6.43 -5.96 23.40
CA MET A 27 -6.08 -5.66 22.02
C MET A 27 -5.21 -4.41 22.07
N ALA A 28 -3.91 -4.56 21.83
CA ALA A 28 -3.05 -3.42 21.59
C ALA A 28 -3.70 -2.59 20.49
N ILE A 29 -3.86 -1.29 20.72
CA ILE A 29 -4.30 -0.34 19.71
C ILE A 29 -3.30 -0.49 18.55
N GLN A 30 -3.73 -1.14 17.47
CA GLN A 30 -2.91 -1.28 16.27
C GLN A 30 -2.66 0.14 15.76
N ALA A 31 -1.39 0.54 15.64
CA ALA A 31 -1.03 1.76 14.93
C ALA A 31 -1.67 1.72 13.53
N PRO A 32 -2.02 2.88 12.94
CA PRO A 32 -2.52 2.92 11.57
C PRO A 32 -1.61 2.10 10.65
N PRO A 33 -2.18 1.37 9.67
CA PRO A 33 -1.37 0.62 8.71
C PRO A 33 -0.36 1.60 8.10
N THR A 34 0.92 1.29 8.29
CA THR A 34 2.02 2.06 7.69
C THR A 34 2.35 1.40 6.36
N ILE A 35 2.83 2.17 5.38
CA ILE A 35 3.28 1.61 4.08
C ILE A 35 4.30 0.48 4.28
N ALA A 36 5.12 0.57 5.33
CA ALA A 36 6.07 -0.46 5.72
C ALA A 36 5.43 -1.84 6.00
N ALA A 37 4.16 -1.89 6.40
CA ALA A 37 3.44 -3.14 6.68
C ALA A 37 2.84 -3.79 5.43
N LEU A 38 2.74 -3.06 4.31
CA LEU A 38 2.16 -3.53 3.05
C LEU A 38 3.21 -3.93 2.01
N SER A 39 4.46 -3.47 2.18
CA SER A 39 5.59 -3.89 1.37
C SER A 39 6.13 -5.22 1.88
N ASN A 40 6.14 -6.30 1.09
CA ASN A 40 6.96 -7.44 1.48
C ASN A 40 8.45 -7.05 1.32
N ASN A 41 9.26 -7.48 2.29
CA ASN A 41 10.68 -7.16 2.32
C ASN A 41 11.46 -8.16 1.45
N ILE A 42 11.95 -7.71 0.30
CA ILE A 42 12.93 -8.46 -0.49
C ILE A 42 14.31 -8.28 0.20
N PRO A 43 15.00 -9.37 0.60
CA PRO A 43 16.31 -9.26 1.25
C PRO A 43 17.31 -8.46 0.41
N GLY A 44 17.93 -7.44 1.01
CA GLY A 44 18.90 -6.57 0.35
C GLY A 44 18.31 -5.50 -0.57
N ALA A 45 16.98 -5.47 -0.77
CA ALA A 45 16.32 -4.36 -1.46
C ALA A 45 16.06 -3.18 -0.52
N GLU A 46 16.03 -1.99 -1.09
CA GLU A 46 15.61 -0.77 -0.41
C GLU A 46 14.13 -0.86 0.03
N SER A 47 13.85 -0.53 1.29
CA SER A 47 12.48 -0.36 1.77
C SER A 47 11.81 0.80 1.05
N PHE A 48 10.57 0.61 0.59
CA PHE A 48 9.82 1.67 -0.06
C PHE A 48 9.57 2.86 0.89
N ASP A 49 9.39 2.62 2.18
CA ASP A 49 9.17 3.69 3.16
C ASP A 49 10.38 4.64 3.25
N SER A 50 11.59 4.06 3.39
CA SER A 50 12.84 4.83 3.40
C SER A 50 13.07 5.57 2.09
N PHE A 51 12.79 4.92 0.95
CA PHE A 51 12.81 5.56 -0.36
C PHE A 51 11.82 6.73 -0.42
N ASN A 52 10.56 6.53 -0.02
CA ASN A 52 9.48 7.49 -0.11
C ASN A 52 9.78 8.75 0.72
N THR A 53 10.26 8.59 1.96
CA THR A 53 10.71 9.72 2.78
C THR A 53 11.81 10.50 2.09
N LYS A 54 12.87 9.81 1.62
CA LYS A 54 14.03 10.49 1.03
C LYS A 54 13.70 11.13 -0.32
N PHE A 55 12.92 10.45 -1.14
CA PHE A 55 12.48 10.92 -2.46
C PHE A 55 11.71 12.23 -2.38
N HIS A 56 10.90 12.45 -1.34
CA HIS A 56 10.09 13.66 -1.20
C HIS A 56 10.75 14.76 -0.35
N THR A 57 11.92 14.50 0.24
CA THR A 57 12.65 15.47 1.11
C THR A 57 13.99 15.92 0.54
N ASP A 58 14.61 15.13 -0.33
CA ASP A 58 15.91 15.42 -0.96
C ASP A 58 15.74 15.52 -2.49
N SER A 59 15.84 16.74 -3.02
CA SER A 59 15.70 17.04 -4.44
C SER A 59 16.78 16.38 -5.31
N SER A 60 18.02 16.29 -4.81
CA SER A 60 19.10 15.65 -5.56
C SER A 60 18.89 14.14 -5.63
N PHE A 61 18.43 13.55 -4.54
CA PHE A 61 18.03 12.14 -4.51
C PHE A 61 16.83 11.88 -5.43
N GLN A 62 15.82 12.75 -5.42
CA GLN A 62 14.65 12.66 -6.29
C GLN A 62 15.07 12.56 -7.77
N LEU A 63 15.90 13.50 -8.24
CA LEU A 63 16.41 13.50 -9.62
C LEU A 63 17.24 12.25 -9.93
N SER A 64 17.97 11.69 -8.96
CA SER A 64 18.74 10.46 -9.15
C SER A 64 17.87 9.21 -9.30
N ARG A 65 16.62 9.27 -8.85
CA ARG A 65 15.65 8.16 -8.86
C ARG A 65 14.56 8.32 -9.91
N ILE A 66 14.74 9.26 -10.83
CA ILE A 66 13.89 9.44 -12.00
C ILE A 66 14.74 9.16 -13.24
N PRO A 67 14.47 8.07 -13.98
CA PRO A 67 15.15 7.76 -15.23
C PRO A 67 14.56 8.64 -16.35
N PHE A 68 14.99 9.90 -16.45
CA PHE A 68 14.52 10.79 -17.52
C PHE A 68 14.95 10.33 -18.93
N PRO A 69 14.13 10.56 -19.98
CA PRO A 69 12.73 11.02 -19.89
C PRO A 69 11.86 9.94 -19.24
N ILE A 70 10.93 10.37 -18.40
CA ILE A 70 10.00 9.49 -17.69
C ILE A 70 8.67 9.46 -18.44
N ASP A 71 7.99 8.32 -18.43
CA ASP A 71 6.65 8.18 -18.99
C ASP A 71 5.61 9.04 -18.23
N GLY A 72 4.49 9.33 -18.90
CA GLY A 72 3.43 10.21 -18.42
C GLY A 72 3.54 11.62 -18.99
N GLN A 73 2.71 12.52 -18.47
CA GLN A 73 2.52 13.86 -19.02
C GLN A 73 2.17 14.89 -17.95
N CYS A 74 2.55 16.13 -18.22
CA CYS A 74 2.04 17.33 -17.56
C CYS A 74 1.04 17.98 -18.51
N VAL A 75 -0.23 18.03 -18.12
CA VAL A 75 -1.29 18.66 -18.89
C VAL A 75 -1.95 19.74 -18.06
N ASN A 76 -2.06 20.92 -18.65
CA ASN A 76 -2.86 22.03 -18.15
C ASN A 76 -3.70 22.60 -19.32
N ASP A 77 -4.52 23.61 -19.05
CA ASP A 77 -5.42 24.25 -20.03
C ASP A 77 -4.71 24.78 -21.30
N VAL A 78 -3.39 24.99 -21.23
CA VAL A 78 -2.59 25.65 -22.27
C VAL A 78 -1.67 24.67 -22.99
N GLU A 79 -1.09 23.70 -22.28
CA GLU A 79 -0.01 22.85 -22.77
C GLU A 79 -0.17 21.39 -22.34
N ASN A 80 0.28 20.49 -23.23
CA ASN A 80 0.52 19.09 -22.92
C ASN A 80 2.00 18.80 -23.19
N THR A 81 2.76 18.49 -22.14
CA THR A 81 4.20 18.28 -22.21
C THR A 81 4.62 16.97 -21.56
N HIS A 82 5.69 16.38 -22.07
CA HIS A 82 6.35 15.26 -21.41
C HIS A 82 7.33 15.74 -20.35
N TRP A 83 7.49 14.93 -19.30
CA TRP A 83 8.44 15.20 -18.24
C TRP A 83 9.89 15.02 -18.69
N SER A 84 10.68 16.04 -18.44
CA SER A 84 12.12 16.09 -18.66
C SER A 84 12.80 16.67 -17.43
N LYS A 85 14.11 16.54 -17.35
CA LYS A 85 14.87 17.17 -16.26
C LYS A 85 14.73 18.70 -16.24
N LYS A 86 14.40 19.34 -17.37
CA LYS A 86 14.34 20.80 -17.51
C LYS A 86 13.02 21.40 -16.98
N ASN A 87 11.92 20.67 -17.12
CA ASN A 87 10.58 21.08 -16.67
C ASN A 87 10.11 20.27 -15.46
N TRP A 88 10.99 19.55 -14.78
CA TRP A 88 10.62 18.73 -13.62
C TRP A 88 10.22 19.59 -12.43
N GLU A 89 9.04 19.31 -11.87
CA GLU A 89 8.58 19.88 -10.63
C GLU A 89 8.79 18.91 -9.47
N PHE A 90 9.38 19.40 -8.38
CA PHE A 90 9.74 18.52 -7.27
C PHE A 90 8.52 18.03 -6.50
N LEU A 91 8.34 16.71 -6.46
CA LEU A 91 7.29 16.08 -5.66
C LEU A 91 7.66 16.16 -4.18
N LYS A 92 6.83 16.87 -3.38
CA LYS A 92 7.08 17.06 -1.95
C LYS A 92 6.15 16.25 -1.04
N THR A 93 5.01 15.81 -1.56
CA THR A 93 4.02 15.06 -0.81
C THR A 93 4.30 13.57 -0.92
N PRO A 94 4.67 12.88 0.17
CA PRO A 94 4.92 11.44 0.15
C PRO A 94 3.70 10.65 -0.28
N VAL A 95 3.92 9.42 -0.77
CA VAL A 95 2.85 8.42 -0.87
C VAL A 95 2.36 8.11 0.54
N ALA A 96 1.04 8.06 0.76
CA ALA A 96 0.42 7.75 2.06
C ALA A 96 -0.80 6.85 1.88
N LEU A 97 -1.15 6.06 2.91
CA LEU A 97 -2.34 5.22 2.91
C LEU A 97 -3.61 6.03 3.16
N ASP A 98 -3.54 6.90 4.16
CA ASP A 98 -4.60 7.83 4.50
C ASP A 98 -4.17 9.22 4.03
N THR A 99 -4.86 9.74 3.02
CA THR A 99 -4.71 11.12 2.58
C THR A 99 -5.99 11.85 2.89
N ASP A 100 -5.93 12.98 3.61
CA ASP A 100 -7.11 13.83 3.84
C ASP A 100 -7.57 14.40 2.49
N THR A 101 -8.56 13.74 1.92
CA THR A 101 -9.05 13.96 0.56
C THR A 101 -10.56 14.04 0.61
N THR A 102 -11.08 14.97 1.41
CA THR A 102 -12.53 15.25 1.48
C THR A 102 -13.14 15.56 0.11
N GLU A 103 -12.32 16.05 -0.84
CA GLU A 103 -12.76 16.42 -2.20
C GLU A 103 -12.15 15.55 -3.32
N CYS A 104 -11.23 14.63 -3.00
CA CYS A 104 -10.46 13.88 -4.00
C CYS A 104 -10.58 12.37 -3.77
N ARG A 105 -10.69 11.59 -4.84
CA ARG A 105 -10.58 10.14 -4.77
C ARG A 105 -9.11 9.76 -4.68
N HIS A 106 -8.82 8.72 -3.91
CA HIS A 106 -7.49 8.17 -3.77
C HIS A 106 -7.52 6.66 -3.99
N SER A 107 -6.48 6.15 -4.66
CA SER A 107 -6.24 4.72 -4.79
C SER A 107 -4.76 4.45 -4.67
N LEU A 108 -4.39 3.54 -3.78
CA LEU A 108 -3.03 3.06 -3.61
C LEU A 108 -2.99 1.54 -3.77
N VAL A 109 -2.21 1.06 -4.74
CA VAL A 109 -1.93 -0.35 -4.96
C VAL A 109 -0.44 -0.57 -4.80
N MET A 110 -0.07 -1.53 -3.95
CA MET A 110 1.32 -1.82 -3.62
C MET A 110 1.58 -3.33 -3.65
N ASN A 111 2.73 -3.68 -4.23
CA ASN A 111 3.38 -4.98 -4.07
C ASN A 111 4.90 -4.78 -3.98
N ASP A 112 5.64 -5.88 -3.89
CA ASP A 112 7.08 -5.92 -3.58
C ASP A 112 7.96 -5.18 -4.59
N SER A 113 7.44 -4.96 -5.80
CA SER A 113 8.22 -4.37 -6.90
C SER A 113 7.55 -3.17 -7.57
N MET A 114 6.31 -2.84 -7.18
CA MET A 114 5.52 -1.77 -7.78
C MET A 114 4.64 -1.08 -6.74
N VAL A 115 4.65 0.25 -6.76
CA VAL A 115 3.68 1.10 -6.06
C VAL A 115 2.99 1.97 -7.09
N THR A 116 1.67 1.95 -7.12
CA THR A 116 0.86 2.83 -7.98
C THR A 116 -0.11 3.61 -7.11
N GLU A 117 -0.02 4.92 -7.18
CA GLU A 117 -0.90 5.83 -6.48
C GLU A 117 -1.62 6.74 -7.46
N LYS A 118 -2.91 6.95 -7.22
CA LYS A 118 -3.76 7.81 -8.04
C LYS A 118 -4.56 8.76 -7.17
N PHE A 119 -4.69 9.99 -7.63
CA PHE A 119 -5.61 11.00 -7.13
C PHE A 119 -6.45 11.51 -8.29
N TRP A 120 -7.76 11.66 -8.11
CA TRP A 120 -8.62 12.23 -9.15
C TRP A 120 -9.89 12.83 -8.55
N ILE A 121 -10.47 13.79 -9.27
CA ILE A 121 -11.80 14.31 -8.95
C ILE A 121 -12.73 13.88 -10.07
N ASP A 122 -13.84 13.25 -9.71
CA ASP A 122 -14.79 12.71 -10.67
C ASP A 122 -15.33 13.86 -11.55
N GLN A 123 -15.26 13.68 -12.87
CA GLN A 123 -15.78 14.62 -13.88
C GLN A 123 -15.12 16.02 -13.92
N SER A 124 -13.97 16.24 -13.29
CA SER A 124 -13.30 17.56 -13.32
C SER A 124 -12.18 17.71 -14.35
N GLY A 125 -11.69 16.60 -14.93
CA GLY A 125 -10.46 16.62 -15.73
C GLY A 125 -9.16 16.55 -14.91
N PHE A 126 -9.25 16.61 -13.57
CA PHE A 126 -8.09 16.48 -12.68
C PHE A 126 -7.72 15.02 -12.40
N LYS A 127 -6.46 14.66 -12.65
CA LYS A 127 -5.90 13.35 -12.30
C LYS A 127 -4.39 13.44 -12.08
N VAL A 128 -3.92 12.87 -10.98
CA VAL A 128 -2.50 12.56 -10.74
C VAL A 128 -2.31 11.06 -10.68
N GLU A 129 -1.29 10.53 -11.36
CA GLU A 129 -0.90 9.12 -11.25
C GLU A 129 0.62 8.98 -11.13
N ARG A 130 1.07 8.31 -10.07
CA ARG A 130 2.48 8.05 -9.78
C ARG A 130 2.72 6.55 -9.78
N ARG A 131 3.73 6.08 -10.52
CA ARG A 131 4.17 4.67 -10.45
C ARG A 131 5.64 4.58 -10.10
N PHE A 132 5.92 3.82 -9.05
CA PHE A 132 7.27 3.54 -8.57
C PHE A 132 7.59 2.06 -8.77
N LYS A 133 8.78 1.76 -9.28
CA LYS A 133 9.23 0.39 -9.56
C LYS A 133 10.56 0.10 -8.88
N LEU A 134 10.65 -1.06 -8.23
CA LEU A 134 11.91 -1.59 -7.72
C LEU A 134 12.71 -2.19 -8.88
N LYS A 135 13.92 -1.68 -9.12
CA LYS A 135 14.85 -2.16 -10.14
C LYS A 135 16.21 -2.36 -9.49
N SER A 136 16.74 -3.59 -9.56
CA SER A 136 18.05 -3.94 -8.99
C SER A 136 18.21 -3.50 -7.52
N GLY A 137 17.17 -3.74 -6.71
CA GLY A 137 17.16 -3.40 -5.28
C GLY A 137 16.95 -1.92 -4.93
N LYS A 138 16.68 -1.06 -5.92
CA LYS A 138 16.44 0.39 -5.71
C LYS A 138 15.12 0.82 -6.32
N TRP A 139 14.38 1.68 -5.63
CA TRP A 139 13.12 2.23 -6.15
C TRP A 139 13.35 3.43 -7.07
N PHE A 140 12.53 3.52 -8.11
CA PHE A 140 12.53 4.61 -9.09
C PHE A 140 11.10 5.04 -9.38
N LEU A 141 10.85 6.34 -9.53
CA LEU A 141 9.63 6.83 -10.16
C LEU A 141 9.76 6.57 -11.66
N VAL A 142 8.82 5.84 -12.25
CA VAL A 142 8.88 5.41 -13.66
C VAL A 142 7.72 5.91 -14.51
N TYR A 143 6.68 6.48 -13.88
CA TYR A 143 5.57 7.13 -14.55
C TYR A 143 5.03 8.28 -13.68
N TYR A 144 4.75 9.42 -14.30
CA TYR A 144 4.07 10.54 -13.64
C TYR A 144 3.08 11.23 -14.58
N ASP A 145 1.79 11.10 -14.30
CA ASP A 145 0.77 12.00 -14.85
C ASP A 145 0.45 13.08 -13.82
N ASP A 146 0.43 14.31 -14.29
CA ASP A 146 -0.14 15.49 -13.63
C ASP A 146 -1.06 16.16 -14.63
N ILE A 147 -2.35 15.89 -14.53
CA ILE A 147 -3.34 16.30 -15.51
C ILE A 147 -4.36 17.21 -14.82
N ASN A 148 -4.50 18.40 -15.37
CA ASN A 148 -5.53 19.36 -15.06
C ASN A 148 -6.09 19.87 -16.41
N MET A 149 -7.40 19.77 -16.63
CA MET A 149 -8.04 20.08 -17.93
C MET A 149 -9.26 20.96 -17.76
#